data_AF-A0A535B7H2-F1
#
_entry.id   AF-A0A535B7H2-F1
#
_cell.length_a   1.000
_cell.length_b   1.000
_cell.length_c   1.000
_cell.angle_alpha   90.00
_cell.angle_beta   90.00
_cell.angle_gamma   90.00
#
_symmetry.space_group_name_H-M   'P 1'
#
loop_
_entity.id
_entity.type
_entity.pdbx_description
1 polymer ?
#
loop_
_entity_poly.entity_id
_entity_poly.type
_entity_poly.pdbx_seq_one_letter_code
_entity_poly.pdbx_strand_id
1 'polypeptide(L)'
;MRGPEVIARNQRMQVNMDREGLPYNVERNMSYNSRLAQELAKWADTKDKDGKIHDALFRAYFVDAKNIGKAEVLVEVAGAVGLPVDEATDALL
;
A
#
# COMPACT_ATOMS: atom_id res chain seq x y z
N MET A 1 -20.84 -0.71 12.14
CA MET A 1 -19.84 -0.63 13.23
C MET A 1 -18.89 -1.81 13.10
N ARG A 2 -17.58 -1.63 13.25
CA ARG A 2 -16.61 -2.75 13.21
C ARG A 2 -16.81 -3.65 14.43
N GLY A 3 -16.62 -4.95 14.24
CA GLY A 3 -16.68 -5.91 15.35
C GLY A 3 -15.53 -5.71 16.36
N PRO A 4 -15.71 -6.12 17.63
CA PRO A 4 -14.71 -5.98 18.70
C PRO A 4 -13.34 -6.57 18.33
N GLU A 5 -13.32 -7.69 17.62
CA GLU A 5 -12.08 -8.37 17.20
C GLU A 5 -11.24 -7.50 16.25
N VAL A 6 -11.89 -6.77 15.33
CA VAL A 6 -11.21 -5.89 14.37
C VAL A 6 -10.58 -4.70 15.09
N ILE A 7 -11.28 -4.16 16.10
CA ILE A 7 -10.77 -3.06 16.93
C ILE A 7 -9.53 -3.53 17.69
N ALA A 8 -9.63 -4.67 18.38
CA ALA A 8 -8.52 -5.24 19.14
C ALA A 8 -7.30 -5.57 18.25
N ARG A 9 -7.53 -6.12 17.05
CA ARG A 9 -6.45 -6.37 16.06
C ARG A 9 -5.76 -5.08 15.64
N ASN A 10 -6.53 -4.03 15.35
CA ASN A 10 -5.98 -2.74 14.92
C ASN A 10 -5.18 -2.06 16.05
N GLN A 11 -5.65 -2.13 17.30
CA GLN A 11 -4.91 -1.63 18.47
C GLN A 11 -3.59 -2.39 18.66
N ARG A 12 -3.60 -3.72 18.56
CA ARG A 12 -2.36 -4.53 18.62
C ARG A 12 -1.37 -4.14 17.52
N MET A 13 -1.86 -3.86 16.32
CA MET A 13 -1.01 -3.41 15.22
C MET A 13 -0.34 -2.06 15.53
N GLN A 14 -1.10 -1.10 16.04
CA GLN A 14 -0.56 0.22 16.44
C GLN A 14 0.56 0.07 17.48
N VAL A 15 0.31 -0.69 18.56
CA VAL A 15 1.32 -0.91 19.62
C VAL A 15 2.59 -1.56 19.07
N ASN A 16 2.45 -2.52 18.16
CA ASN A 16 3.61 -3.15 17.53
C ASN A 16 4.39 -2.13 16.67
N MET A 17 3.71 -1.33 15.85
CA MET A 17 4.37 -0.34 15.00
C MET A 17 5.10 0.73 15.82
N ASP A 18 4.48 1.23 16.90
CA ASP A 18 5.11 2.16 17.83
C ASP A 18 6.37 1.55 18.48
N ARG A 19 6.32 0.28 18.87
CA ARG A 19 7.47 -0.43 19.46
C ARG A 19 8.63 -0.58 18.46
N GLU A 20 8.33 -0.86 17.20
CA GLU A 20 9.36 -1.01 16.15
C GLU A 20 9.78 0.34 15.53
N GLY A 21 9.19 1.46 15.96
CA GLY A 21 9.48 2.80 15.40
C GLY A 21 9.01 2.97 13.94
N LEU A 22 8.02 2.18 13.51
CA LEU A 22 7.49 2.23 12.15
C LEU A 22 6.29 3.18 12.05
N PRO A 23 6.19 3.99 10.98
CA PRO A 23 5.04 4.87 10.80
C PRO A 23 3.76 4.04 10.57
N TYR A 24 2.69 4.42 11.25
CA TYR A 24 1.38 3.77 11.10
C TYR A 24 0.25 4.77 11.35
N ASN A 25 -0.74 4.78 10.46
CA ASN A 25 -1.88 5.68 10.57
C ASN A 25 -3.01 5.05 11.40
N VAL A 26 -3.26 5.63 12.56
CA VAL A 26 -4.29 5.20 13.51
C VAL A 26 -5.71 5.35 12.97
N GLU A 27 -5.92 6.27 12.03
CA GLU A 27 -7.20 6.51 11.36
C GLU A 27 -7.49 5.48 10.26
N ARG A 28 -6.52 4.63 9.90
CA ARG A 28 -6.70 3.57 8.90
C ARG A 28 -7.79 2.58 9.34
N ASN A 29 -8.97 2.75 8.75
CA ASN A 29 -10.19 2.05 9.12
C ASN A 29 -10.79 1.20 7.99
N MET A 30 -10.02 0.94 6.92
CA MET A 30 -10.44 0.05 5.83
C MET A 30 -9.34 -0.94 5.48
N SER A 31 -9.77 -2.11 4.99
CA SER A 31 -8.94 -3.03 4.23
C SER A 31 -9.49 -3.06 2.81
N TYR A 32 -8.63 -2.79 1.84
CA TYR A 32 -9.01 -2.79 0.43
C TYR A 32 -8.57 -4.09 -0.25
N ASN A 33 -9.16 -4.41 -1.39
CA ASN A 33 -8.66 -5.50 -2.22
C ASN A 33 -7.27 -5.11 -2.75
N SER A 34 -6.25 -5.90 -2.43
CA SER A 34 -4.86 -5.63 -2.78
C SER A 34 -4.40 -6.31 -4.07
N ARG A 35 -5.28 -6.98 -4.81
CA ARG A 35 -4.92 -7.71 -6.03
C ARG A 35 -4.13 -6.83 -7.02
N LEU A 36 -4.68 -5.67 -7.40
CA LEU A 36 -4.04 -4.75 -8.33
C LEU A 36 -2.69 -4.24 -7.80
N ALA A 37 -2.58 -3.96 -6.50
CA ALA A 37 -1.32 -3.55 -5.88
C ALA A 37 -0.25 -4.65 -5.98
N GLN A 38 -0.65 -5.92 -5.81
CA GLN A 38 0.26 -7.07 -5.95
C GLN A 38 0.66 -7.31 -7.41
N GLU A 39 -0.27 -7.17 -8.36
CA GLU A 39 0.00 -7.26 -9.79
C GLU A 39 0.98 -6.15 -10.24
N LEU A 40 0.76 -4.91 -9.81
CA LEU A 40 1.68 -3.79 -10.07
C LEU A 40 3.06 -4.05 -9.47
N ALA A 41 3.14 -4.48 -8.21
CA ALA A 41 4.40 -4.80 -7.56
C ALA A 41 5.16 -5.90 -8.33
N LYS A 42 4.45 -6.92 -8.81
CA LYS A 42 5.06 -8.00 -9.58
C LYS A 42 5.59 -7.56 -10.95
N TRP A 43 4.85 -6.69 -11.64
CA TRP A 43 5.33 -6.06 -12.87
C TRP A 43 6.58 -5.20 -12.59
N ALA A 44 6.55 -4.43 -11.52
CA ALA A 44 7.63 -3.52 -11.15
C ALA A 44 8.93 -4.26 -10.78
N ASP A 45 8.88 -5.49 -10.24
CA ASP A 45 10.07 -6.35 -10.02
C ASP A 45 10.93 -6.52 -11.30
N THR A 46 10.34 -6.36 -12.50
CA THR A 46 11.07 -6.45 -13.77
C THR A 46 11.88 -5.19 -14.10
N LYS A 47 11.62 -4.07 -13.41
CA LYS A 47 12.17 -2.73 -13.67
C LYS A 47 12.91 -2.15 -12.47
N ASP A 48 12.33 -2.29 -11.28
CA ASP A 48 12.79 -1.77 -10.01
C ASP A 48 13.48 -2.88 -9.20
N LYS A 49 14.81 -2.96 -9.34
CA LYS A 49 15.61 -3.95 -8.62
C LYS A 49 15.81 -3.62 -7.13
N ASP A 50 15.54 -2.38 -6.73
CA ASP A 50 15.68 -1.93 -5.35
C ASP A 50 14.39 -2.16 -4.54
N GLY A 51 13.28 -2.50 -5.20
CA GLY A 51 12.00 -2.78 -4.56
C GLY A 51 11.31 -1.56 -3.93
N LYS A 52 11.66 -0.34 -4.38
CA LYS A 52 11.08 0.94 -3.90
C LYS A 52 9.56 0.97 -4.03
N ILE A 53 9.02 0.32 -5.06
CA ILE A 53 7.57 0.19 -5.24
C ILE A 53 6.89 -0.52 -4.07
N HIS A 54 7.53 -1.54 -3.47
CA HIS A 54 6.95 -2.29 -2.37
C HIS A 54 6.80 -1.40 -1.14
N ASP A 55 7.87 -0.66 -0.78
CA ASP A 55 7.86 0.31 0.31
C ASP A 55 6.82 1.41 0.08
N ALA A 56 6.70 1.90 -1.16
CA ALA A 56 5.74 2.94 -1.51
C ALA A 56 4.28 2.44 -1.40
N LEU A 57 3.99 1.20 -1.80
CA LEU A 57 2.68 0.58 -1.62
C LEU A 57 2.34 0.35 -0.14
N PHE A 58 3.31 -0.10 0.67
CA PHE A 58 3.15 -0.22 2.12
C PHE A 58 2.83 1.14 2.74
N ARG A 59 3.60 2.18 2.40
CA ARG A 59 3.38 3.53 2.89
C ARG A 59 2.00 4.06 2.49
N ALA A 60 1.64 3.94 1.20
CA ALA A 60 0.36 4.42 0.69
C ALA A 60 -0.81 3.84 1.49
N TYR A 61 -0.75 2.55 1.85
CA TYR A 61 -1.82 1.89 2.58
C TYR A 61 -1.76 2.09 4.11
N PHE A 62 -0.61 1.86 4.73
CA PHE A 62 -0.48 1.85 6.20
C PHE A 62 -0.27 3.23 6.82
N VAL A 63 0.28 4.18 6.06
CA VAL A 63 0.65 5.52 6.55
C VAL A 63 -0.26 6.59 5.93
N ASP A 64 -0.39 6.59 4.61
CA ASP A 64 -1.14 7.65 3.93
C ASP A 64 -2.64 7.31 3.82
N ALA A 65 -3.06 6.14 4.32
CA ALA A 65 -4.44 5.64 4.32
C ALA A 65 -5.13 5.70 2.94
N LYS A 66 -4.36 5.57 1.86
CA LYS A 66 -4.87 5.55 0.48
C LYS A 66 -5.50 4.20 0.14
N ASN A 67 -6.51 4.26 -0.73
CA ASN A 67 -7.16 3.06 -1.26
C ASN A 67 -6.33 2.44 -2.40
N ILE A 68 -5.53 1.44 -2.06
CA ILE A 68 -4.69 0.68 -3.01
C ILE A 68 -5.46 -0.32 -3.89
N GLY A 69 -6.80 -0.34 -3.82
CA GLY A 69 -7.65 -1.07 -4.76
C GLY A 69 -8.03 -0.25 -6.00
N LYS A 70 -7.54 0.98 -6.11
CA LYS A 70 -7.83 1.92 -7.20
C LYS A 70 -6.62 2.06 -8.12
N ALA A 71 -6.81 1.83 -9.42
CA ALA A 71 -5.73 1.91 -10.39
C ALA A 71 -5.09 3.32 -10.41
N GLU A 72 -5.88 4.39 -10.30
CA GLU A 72 -5.38 5.76 -10.29
C GLU A 72 -4.40 6.02 -9.12
N VAL A 73 -4.67 5.46 -7.94
CA VAL A 73 -3.78 5.57 -6.77
C VAL A 73 -2.48 4.80 -7.01
N LEU A 74 -2.57 3.62 -7.62
CA LEU A 74 -1.42 2.76 -7.87
C LEU A 74 -0.49 3.36 -8.92
N VAL A 75 -1.03 4.00 -9.95
CA VAL A 75 -0.27 4.71 -10.99
C VAL A 75 0.46 5.92 -10.40
N GLU A 76 -0.19 6.70 -9.52
CA GLU A 76 0.50 7.78 -8.78
C GLU A 76 1.68 7.26 -7.94
N VAL A 77 1.48 6.13 -7.25
CA VAL A 77 2.53 5.51 -6.43
C VAL A 77 3.71 5.04 -7.29
N ALA A 78 3.43 4.41 -8.44
CA ALA A 78 4.47 4.01 -9.39
C ALA A 78 5.28 5.21 -9.91
N GLY A 79 4.59 6.27 -10.33
CA GLY A 79 5.25 7.49 -10.81
C GLY A 79 6.12 8.15 -9.73
N ALA A 80 5.67 8.17 -8.47
CA ALA A 80 6.42 8.74 -7.35
C ALA A 80 7.76 8.04 -7.06
N VAL A 81 7.88 6.75 -7.42
CA VAL A 81 9.15 6.00 -7.31
C VAL A 81 9.94 5.95 -8.62
N GLY A 82 9.52 6.70 -9.64
CA GLY A 82 10.21 6.84 -10.92
C GLY A 82 9.91 5.72 -11.93
N LEU A 83 8.86 4.93 -11.71
CA LEU A 83 8.42 3.94 -12.71
C LEU A 83 7.63 4.60 -13.84
N PRO A 84 7.68 4.06 -15.07
CA PRO A 84 6.93 4.61 -16.20
C PRO A 84 5.42 4.49 -15.97
N VAL A 85 4.74 5.64 -15.92
CA VAL A 85 3.31 5.78 -15.63
C VAL A 85 2.45 5.06 -16.67
N ASP A 86 2.79 5.17 -17.95
CA ASP A 86 2.03 4.53 -19.05
C ASP A 86 2.10 3.01 -18.93
N GLU A 87 3.31 2.46 -18.74
CA GLU A 87 3.48 1.01 -18.57
C GLU A 87 2.85 0.47 -17.28
N ALA A 88 2.86 1.26 -16.19
CA ALA A 88 2.17 0.91 -14.95
C ALA A 88 0.64 0.89 -15.15
N THR A 89 0.12 1.79 -15.97
CA THR A 89 -1.31 1.84 -16.34
C THR A 89 -1.68 0.60 -17.16
N ASP A 90 -0.87 0.25 -18.16
CA ASP A 90 -1.09 -0.94 -18.99
C ASP A 90 -1.07 -2.24 -18.17
N ALA A 91 -0.21 -2.32 -17.15
CA ALA A 91 -0.13 -3.48 -16.24
C ALA A 91 -1.38 -3.64 -15.34
N LEU A 92 -2.27 -2.64 -15.30
CA LEU A 92 -3.46 -2.59 -14.43
C LEU A 92 -4.79 -2.71 -15.21
N LEU A 93 -4.76 -2.83 -16.54
CA LEU A 93 -5.92 -3.06 -17.42
C LEU A 93 -6.30 -4.55 -17.49
#